data_AF-A0A4R0SB76-F1
#
_entry.id   AF-A0A4R0SB76-F1
#
_cell.length_a   1.000
_cell.length_b   1.000
_cell.length_c   1.000
_cell.angle_alpha   90.00
_cell.angle_beta   90.00
_cell.angle_gamma   90.00
#
_symmetry.space_group_name_H-M   'P 1'
#
loop_
_entity.id
_entity.type
_entity.pdbx_description
1 polymer ?
#
loop_
_entity_poly.entity_id
_entity_poly.type
_entity_poly.pdbx_seq_one_letter_code
_entity_poly.pdbx_strand_id
1 'polypeptide(L)'
;MSEEDKVPSPDGVGVVPEPETVRRRPKWLAPAAAGCVLALLAVGGVAGYRMWSARELAEAREACAVAADGARGAANDYNAVVNGQAADASAVTVDQVKDARTVDALAKALKTTAPEYEGCLAGSKAGLDEATSKLDRQAAWYKTHATSLGKAVKAVESSRLDRTVEDAEKLLADSKGRVADEKTRSMLEQAIKDRDADAIGEAVNAVDGSVKAKAKADADAKARREAEEKAQAEQEAQAAAQAAAAQTQAQQQAQSYGGGYSYGGGTGYTGGGYTGGGYTGGGYTGGGTYTPPATGGGNGGGSASSGPISGGHGIGTCTDGCASLPPIKH
;
A
#
# COMPACT_ATOMS: atom_id res chain seq x y z
N MET A 1 -102.92 1.60 -44.77
CA MET A 1 -102.81 1.45 -43.31
C MET A 1 -102.30 2.80 -42.82
N SER A 2 -103.03 3.91 -42.96
CA SER A 2 -104.44 4.20 -42.58
C SER A 2 -104.65 4.16 -41.06
N GLU A 3 -105.54 5.04 -40.62
CA GLU A 3 -106.01 5.36 -39.25
C GLU A 3 -105.30 6.57 -38.61
N GLU A 4 -105.80 7.79 -38.81
CA GLU A 4 -107.03 8.44 -38.29
C GLU A 4 -106.85 8.91 -36.83
N ASP A 5 -106.67 10.21 -36.52
CA ASP A 5 -107.63 11.34 -36.57
C ASP A 5 -108.53 11.39 -35.32
N LYS A 6 -108.34 12.41 -34.45
CA LYS A 6 -109.43 13.26 -33.95
C LYS A 6 -108.94 14.39 -33.04
N VAL A 7 -109.29 15.63 -33.41
CA VAL A 7 -109.56 16.74 -32.49
C VAL A 7 -111.06 16.64 -32.12
N PRO A 8 -111.48 16.93 -30.88
CA PRO A 8 -112.20 18.19 -30.66
C PRO A 8 -111.98 18.84 -29.27
N SER A 9 -112.03 20.17 -29.27
CA SER A 9 -112.37 21.00 -28.11
C SER A 9 -113.89 20.94 -27.84
N PRO A 10 -114.35 21.24 -26.62
CA PRO A 10 -115.22 22.42 -26.52
C PRO A 10 -115.09 23.23 -25.20
N ASP A 11 -115.07 24.55 -25.38
CA ASP A 11 -115.95 25.60 -24.82
C ASP A 11 -116.36 25.67 -23.34
N GLY A 12 -116.17 26.89 -22.81
CA GLY A 12 -116.99 27.53 -21.76
C GLY A 12 -116.45 27.31 -20.34
N VAL A 13 -116.33 28.30 -19.45
CA VAL A 13 -117.10 29.54 -19.24
C VAL A 13 -116.21 30.49 -18.44
N GLY A 14 -116.30 31.80 -18.71
CA GLY A 14 -115.37 32.82 -18.17
C GLY A 14 -115.58 33.21 -16.70
N VAL A 15 -114.73 34.14 -16.23
CA VAL A 15 -115.03 35.36 -15.45
C VAL A 15 -113.73 36.23 -15.39
N VAL A 16 -113.90 37.55 -15.48
CA VAL A 16 -112.98 38.74 -15.53
C VAL A 16 -112.46 39.13 -14.10
N PRO A 17 -111.44 40.01 -13.81
CA PRO A 17 -110.21 40.55 -14.49
C PRO A 17 -108.87 40.52 -13.67
N GLU A 18 -107.78 41.10 -14.26
CA GLU A 18 -106.46 41.62 -13.75
C GLU A 18 -105.22 40.69 -13.66
N PRO A 19 -103.96 41.20 -13.77
CA PRO A 19 -103.38 42.12 -14.77
C PRO A 19 -102.02 41.59 -15.32
N GLU A 20 -101.90 41.25 -16.60
CA GLU A 20 -100.65 40.68 -17.12
C GLU A 20 -99.80 41.72 -17.86
N THR A 21 -98.78 42.16 -17.14
CA THR A 21 -97.71 43.08 -17.54
C THR A 21 -97.23 42.88 -18.99
N VAL A 22 -97.19 43.98 -19.76
CA VAL A 22 -96.50 44.04 -21.05
C VAL A 22 -95.00 43.74 -20.82
N ARG A 23 -94.59 42.49 -21.07
CA ARG A 23 -93.18 42.07 -21.07
C ARG A 23 -92.45 42.74 -22.24
N ARG A 24 -91.99 43.98 -22.03
CA ARG A 24 -90.96 44.59 -22.87
C ARG A 24 -89.66 43.80 -22.67
N ARG A 25 -89.35 42.86 -23.59
CA ARG A 25 -88.02 42.23 -23.64
C ARG A 25 -87.00 43.33 -23.89
N PRO A 26 -86.09 43.61 -22.95
CA PRO A 26 -85.29 44.79 -23.06
C PRO A 26 -84.06 44.47 -23.94
N LYS A 27 -83.83 45.32 -24.96
CA LYS A 27 -82.88 45.09 -26.07
C LYS A 27 -81.40 44.98 -25.64
N TRP A 28 -81.10 45.15 -24.36
CA TRP A 28 -79.76 45.03 -23.77
C TRP A 28 -79.39 43.59 -23.35
N LEU A 29 -80.34 42.65 -23.32
CA LEU A 29 -80.04 41.25 -22.93
C LEU A 29 -79.14 40.52 -23.93
N ALA A 30 -79.28 40.79 -25.24
CA ALA A 30 -78.45 40.19 -26.27
C ALA A 30 -76.96 40.63 -26.18
N PRO A 31 -76.63 41.95 -26.10
CA PRO A 31 -75.24 42.36 -25.91
C PRO A 31 -74.68 41.96 -24.54
N ALA A 32 -75.50 41.92 -23.48
CA ALA A 32 -75.07 41.43 -22.17
C ALA A 32 -74.73 39.93 -22.19
N ALA A 33 -75.55 39.09 -22.84
CA ALA A 33 -75.27 37.67 -22.99
C ALA A 33 -74.00 37.41 -23.82
N ALA A 34 -73.81 38.16 -24.92
CA ALA A 34 -72.59 38.08 -25.72
C ALA A 34 -71.34 38.49 -24.93
N GLY A 35 -71.43 39.54 -24.11
CA GLY A 35 -70.37 39.95 -23.19
C GLY A 35 -70.01 38.88 -22.16
N CYS A 36 -71.01 38.21 -21.57
CA CYS A 36 -70.80 37.10 -20.64
C CYS A 36 -70.09 35.91 -21.31
N VAL A 37 -70.45 35.55 -22.54
CA VAL A 37 -69.80 34.45 -23.27
C VAL A 37 -68.34 34.77 -23.57
N LEU A 38 -68.02 35.99 -23.98
CA LEU A 38 -66.63 36.42 -24.21
C LEU A 38 -65.81 36.43 -22.92
N ALA A 39 -66.40 36.85 -21.79
CA ALA A 39 -65.74 36.78 -20.48
C ALA A 39 -65.44 35.33 -20.07
N LEU A 40 -66.39 34.41 -20.27
CA LEU A 40 -66.19 32.99 -19.95
C LEU A 40 -65.11 32.33 -20.84
N LEU A 41 -65.04 32.68 -22.14
CA LEU A 41 -63.98 32.20 -23.02
C LEU A 41 -62.60 32.76 -22.64
N ALA A 42 -62.52 34.04 -22.25
CA ALA A 42 -61.28 34.64 -21.79
C ALA A 42 -60.79 34.00 -20.48
N VAL A 43 -61.68 33.77 -19.51
CA VAL A 43 -61.35 33.11 -18.23
C VAL A 43 -60.95 31.64 -18.46
N GLY A 44 -61.70 30.91 -19.31
CA GLY A 44 -61.38 29.53 -19.68
C GLY A 44 -60.02 29.40 -20.40
N GLY A 45 -59.71 30.33 -21.31
CA GLY A 45 -58.42 30.38 -21.99
C GLY A 45 -57.26 30.66 -21.04
N VAL A 46 -57.42 31.60 -20.10
CA VAL A 46 -56.40 31.90 -19.08
C VAL A 46 -56.22 30.72 -18.12
N ALA A 47 -57.30 30.10 -17.64
CA ALA A 47 -57.23 28.93 -16.76
C ALA A 47 -56.58 27.73 -17.46
N GLY A 48 -56.96 27.46 -18.72
CA GLY A 48 -56.36 26.41 -19.54
C GLY A 48 -54.87 26.64 -19.80
N TYR A 49 -54.47 27.86 -20.16
CA TYR A 49 -53.06 28.22 -20.34
C TYR A 49 -52.27 28.08 -19.04
N ARG A 50 -52.82 28.53 -17.90
CA ARG A 50 -52.15 28.40 -16.59
C ARG A 50 -52.01 26.95 -16.16
N MET A 51 -53.00 26.10 -16.41
CA MET A 51 -52.92 24.67 -16.11
C MET A 51 -51.92 23.95 -17.02
N TRP A 52 -51.87 24.31 -18.30
CA TRP A 52 -50.89 23.78 -19.25
C TRP A 52 -49.46 24.20 -18.87
N SER A 53 -49.22 25.49 -18.63
CA SER A 53 -47.91 25.99 -18.16
C SER A 53 -47.50 25.41 -16.80
N ALA A 54 -48.45 25.16 -15.89
CA ALA A 54 -48.16 24.52 -14.61
C ALA A 54 -47.74 23.05 -14.77
N ARG A 55 -48.34 22.31 -15.71
CA ARG A 55 -47.92 20.94 -16.04
C ARG A 55 -46.52 20.91 -16.67
N GLU A 56 -46.27 21.78 -17.63
CA GLU A 56 -44.98 21.86 -18.33
C GLU A 56 -43.84 22.26 -17.39
N LEU A 57 -44.13 23.14 -16.42
CA LEU A 57 -43.17 23.53 -15.39
C LEU A 57 -42.96 22.45 -14.33
N ALA A 58 -43.99 21.66 -14.01
CA ALA A 58 -43.86 20.49 -13.14
C ALA A 58 -42.97 19.41 -13.78
N GLU A 59 -43.16 19.14 -15.07
CA GLU A 59 -42.33 18.19 -15.83
C GLU A 59 -40.86 18.67 -15.91
N ALA A 60 -40.64 19.96 -16.18
CA ALA A 60 -39.28 20.54 -16.18
C ALA A 60 -38.62 20.50 -14.79
N ARG A 61 -39.39 20.63 -13.69
CA ARG A 61 -38.88 20.48 -12.33
C ARG A 61 -38.50 19.03 -12.02
N GLU A 62 -39.31 18.08 -12.46
CA GLU A 62 -39.03 16.65 -12.30
C GLU A 62 -37.78 16.24 -13.08
N ALA A 63 -37.66 16.66 -14.34
CA ALA A 63 -36.47 16.43 -15.15
C ALA A 63 -35.21 17.03 -14.49
N CYS A 64 -35.31 18.26 -13.98
CA CYS A 64 -34.21 18.89 -13.25
C CYS A 64 -33.87 18.14 -11.96
N ALA A 65 -34.86 17.65 -11.21
CA ALA A 65 -34.63 16.85 -10.00
C ALA A 65 -33.90 15.53 -10.32
N VAL A 66 -34.30 14.83 -11.39
CA VAL A 66 -33.63 13.60 -11.86
C VAL A 66 -32.19 13.90 -12.28
N ALA A 67 -31.94 14.99 -13.02
CA ALA A 67 -30.58 15.40 -13.38
C ALA A 67 -29.75 15.79 -12.15
N ALA A 68 -30.36 16.45 -11.17
CA ALA A 68 -29.72 16.79 -9.90
C ALA A 68 -29.31 15.54 -9.11
N ASP A 69 -30.18 14.54 -9.04
CA ASP A 69 -29.88 13.27 -8.36
C ASP A 69 -28.85 12.45 -9.15
N GLY A 70 -28.91 12.46 -10.48
CA GLY A 70 -27.88 11.87 -11.33
C GLY A 70 -26.50 12.51 -11.13
N ALA A 71 -26.44 13.85 -11.04
CA ALA A 71 -25.22 14.57 -10.76
C ALA A 71 -24.66 14.27 -9.35
N ARG A 72 -25.54 14.18 -8.33
CA ARG A 72 -25.15 13.75 -6.98
C ARG A 72 -24.63 12.31 -6.95
N GLY A 73 -25.28 11.39 -7.65
CA GLY A 73 -24.85 10.01 -7.79
C GLY A 73 -23.45 9.93 -8.41
N ALA A 74 -23.25 10.61 -9.55
CA ALA A 74 -21.95 10.66 -10.21
C ALA A 74 -20.86 11.31 -9.34
N ALA A 75 -21.21 12.33 -8.56
CA ALA A 75 -20.29 12.93 -7.60
C ALA A 75 -19.91 11.96 -6.47
N ASN A 76 -20.87 11.19 -5.95
CA ASN A 76 -20.60 10.15 -4.94
C ASN A 76 -19.70 9.05 -5.48
N ASP A 77 -19.95 8.55 -6.69
CA ASP A 77 -19.10 7.55 -7.34
C ASP A 77 -17.66 8.08 -7.54
N TYR A 78 -17.53 9.33 -7.99
CA TYR A 78 -16.24 9.99 -8.11
C TYR A 78 -15.53 10.08 -6.75
N ASN A 79 -16.23 10.55 -5.71
CA ASN A 79 -15.69 10.65 -4.36
C ASN A 79 -15.31 9.29 -3.77
N ALA A 80 -16.03 8.21 -4.10
CA ALA A 80 -15.68 6.86 -3.67
C ALA A 80 -14.33 6.41 -4.28
N VAL A 81 -14.09 6.72 -5.56
CA VAL A 81 -12.80 6.43 -6.20
C VAL A 81 -11.69 7.30 -5.60
N VAL A 82 -11.95 8.60 -5.41
CA VAL A 82 -10.98 9.56 -4.84
C VAL A 82 -10.55 9.19 -3.43
N ASN A 83 -11.51 8.89 -2.54
CA ASN A 83 -11.25 8.62 -1.12
C ASN A 83 -10.88 7.16 -0.83
N GLY A 84 -11.13 6.24 -1.77
CA GLY A 84 -10.74 4.84 -1.67
C GLY A 84 -9.49 4.56 -2.50
N GLN A 85 -9.69 3.94 -3.66
CA GLN A 85 -8.61 3.41 -4.48
C GLN A 85 -7.55 4.45 -4.88
N ALA A 86 -7.96 5.68 -5.18
CA ALA A 86 -7.01 6.73 -5.54
C ALA A 86 -6.26 7.29 -4.34
N ALA A 87 -6.85 7.29 -3.15
CA ALA A 87 -6.15 7.64 -1.91
C ALA A 87 -5.07 6.60 -1.60
N ASP A 88 -5.42 5.32 -1.66
CA ASP A 88 -4.46 4.21 -1.45
C ASP A 88 -3.32 4.27 -2.49
N ALA A 89 -3.66 4.49 -3.76
CA ALA A 89 -2.67 4.63 -4.82
C ALA A 89 -1.84 5.94 -4.71
N SER A 90 -2.35 6.99 -4.06
CA SER A 90 -1.60 8.24 -3.83
C SER A 90 -0.53 8.10 -2.75
N ALA A 91 -0.65 7.12 -1.86
CA ALA A 91 0.38 6.78 -0.89
C ALA A 91 1.59 6.08 -1.54
N VAL A 92 1.44 5.60 -2.78
CA VAL A 92 2.51 4.96 -3.55
C VAL A 92 3.52 6.01 -4.00
N THR A 93 4.78 5.81 -3.67
CA THR A 93 5.86 6.72 -4.08
C THR A 93 6.45 6.33 -5.44
N VAL A 94 7.15 7.27 -6.08
CA VAL A 94 7.80 7.05 -7.38
C VAL A 94 8.82 5.91 -7.38
N ASP A 95 9.42 5.59 -6.23
CA ASP A 95 10.39 4.50 -6.09
C ASP A 95 9.74 3.11 -6.02
N GLN A 96 8.44 3.06 -5.70
CA GLN A 96 7.66 1.83 -5.58
C GLN A 96 7.01 1.40 -6.90
N VAL A 97 7.10 2.23 -7.95
CA VAL A 97 6.58 1.96 -9.28
C VAL A 97 7.72 1.86 -10.28
N LYS A 98 7.47 1.16 -11.39
CA LYS A 98 8.42 1.12 -12.51
C LYS A 98 8.39 2.41 -13.33
N ASP A 99 7.22 3.02 -13.48
CA ASP A 99 7.00 4.25 -14.23
C ASP A 99 6.50 5.35 -13.30
N ALA A 100 7.42 6.23 -12.89
CA ALA A 100 7.13 7.39 -12.04
C ALA A 100 6.07 8.34 -12.65
N ARG A 101 5.86 8.32 -13.97
CA ARG A 101 4.86 9.16 -14.63
C ARG A 101 3.43 8.75 -14.26
N THR A 102 3.22 7.48 -13.87
CA THR A 102 1.91 7.00 -13.43
C THR A 102 1.46 7.66 -12.12
N VAL A 103 2.39 7.79 -11.17
CA VAL A 103 2.15 8.46 -9.88
C VAL A 103 1.93 9.97 -10.09
N ASP A 104 2.73 10.61 -10.94
CA ASP A 104 2.53 12.03 -11.28
C ASP A 104 1.19 12.27 -12.00
N ALA A 105 0.81 11.39 -12.92
CA ALA A 105 -0.49 11.47 -13.61
C ALA A 105 -1.66 11.30 -12.64
N LEU A 106 -1.57 10.36 -11.69
CA LEU A 106 -2.57 10.18 -10.64
C LEU A 106 -2.68 11.43 -9.75
N ALA A 107 -1.53 11.97 -9.29
CA ALA A 107 -1.49 13.17 -8.47
C ALA A 107 -2.06 14.40 -9.19
N LYS A 108 -1.83 14.53 -10.51
CA LYS A 108 -2.43 15.58 -11.35
C LYS A 108 -3.93 15.39 -11.49
N ALA A 109 -4.40 14.16 -11.72
CA ALA A 109 -5.82 13.86 -11.83
C ALA A 109 -6.56 14.22 -10.53
N LEU A 110 -6.00 13.87 -9.37
CA LEU A 110 -6.55 14.19 -8.04
C LEU A 110 -6.64 15.69 -7.75
N LYS A 111 -5.77 16.52 -8.34
CA LYS A 111 -5.79 17.98 -8.20
C LYS A 111 -6.85 18.66 -9.07
N THR A 112 -7.53 17.92 -9.95
CA THR A 112 -8.53 18.51 -10.83
C THR A 112 -9.75 18.94 -10.01
N THR A 113 -10.04 20.24 -10.01
CA THR A 113 -11.17 20.81 -9.26
C THR A 113 -12.49 20.41 -9.89
N ALA A 114 -13.42 19.92 -9.06
CA ALA A 114 -14.76 19.59 -9.50
C ALA A 114 -15.56 20.87 -9.89
N PRO A 115 -16.43 20.79 -10.90
CA PRO A 115 -17.31 21.90 -11.28
C PRO A 115 -18.28 22.26 -10.15
N GLU A 116 -18.66 23.53 -10.04
CA GLU A 116 -19.64 23.99 -9.05
C GLU A 116 -21.03 23.43 -9.34
N TYR A 117 -21.72 23.01 -8.28
CA TYR A 117 -23.08 22.50 -8.35
C TYR A 117 -24.10 23.64 -8.32
N GLU A 118 -24.84 23.81 -9.41
CA GLU A 118 -26.00 24.71 -9.44
C GLU A 118 -27.28 23.88 -9.34
N GLY A 119 -28.06 24.08 -8.28
CA GLY A 119 -29.32 23.37 -8.07
C GLY A 119 -30.48 23.89 -8.94
N CYS A 120 -31.60 23.16 -8.92
CA CYS A 120 -32.84 23.49 -9.61
C CYS A 120 -33.61 24.65 -8.93
N LEU A 121 -33.06 25.87 -8.96
CA LEU A 121 -33.63 27.05 -8.27
C LEU A 121 -34.50 27.94 -9.17
N ALA A 122 -34.65 27.61 -10.47
CA ALA A 122 -35.36 28.45 -11.41
C ALA A 122 -36.90 28.35 -11.30
N GLY A 123 -37.56 29.51 -11.38
CA GLY A 123 -39.03 29.62 -11.36
C GLY A 123 -39.70 29.54 -12.74
N SER A 124 -38.93 29.35 -13.81
CA SER A 124 -39.42 29.25 -15.21
C SER A 124 -38.90 27.98 -15.87
N LYS A 125 -39.63 27.45 -16.85
CA LYS A 125 -39.22 26.27 -17.63
C LYS A 125 -37.83 26.46 -18.27
N ALA A 126 -37.61 27.58 -18.97
CA ALA A 126 -36.32 27.86 -19.61
C ALA A 126 -35.14 27.85 -18.61
N GLY A 127 -35.34 28.38 -17.40
CA GLY A 127 -34.31 28.34 -16.36
C GLY A 127 -34.08 26.95 -15.76
N LEU A 128 -35.11 26.09 -15.73
CA LEU A 128 -34.98 24.69 -15.30
C LEU A 128 -34.29 23.84 -16.37
N ASP A 129 -34.59 24.08 -17.65
CA ASP A 129 -33.92 23.41 -18.77
C ASP A 129 -32.42 23.78 -18.83
N GLU A 130 -32.08 25.05 -18.61
CA GLU A 130 -30.69 25.52 -18.49
C GLU A 130 -29.96 24.85 -17.31
N ALA A 131 -30.60 24.82 -16.12
CA ALA A 131 -30.05 24.17 -14.94
C ALA A 131 -29.84 22.65 -15.16
N THR A 132 -30.81 22.00 -15.80
CA THR A 132 -30.72 20.58 -16.20
C THR A 132 -29.52 20.35 -17.11
N SER A 133 -29.32 21.18 -18.15
CA SER A 133 -28.16 21.06 -19.04
C SER A 133 -26.82 21.22 -18.32
N LYS A 134 -26.73 22.14 -17.34
CA LYS A 134 -25.52 22.29 -16.52
C LYS A 134 -25.28 21.05 -15.64
N LEU A 135 -26.33 20.54 -14.99
CA LEU A 135 -26.26 19.32 -14.17
C LEU A 135 -25.84 18.11 -14.99
N ASP A 136 -26.36 17.96 -16.21
CA ASP A 136 -25.96 16.88 -17.12
C ASP A 136 -24.49 16.98 -17.53
N ARG A 137 -23.99 18.19 -17.82
CA ARG A 137 -22.55 18.41 -18.10
C ARG A 137 -21.69 18.08 -16.90
N GLN A 138 -22.13 18.45 -15.70
CA GLN A 138 -21.44 18.12 -14.46
C GLN A 138 -21.42 16.61 -14.20
N ALA A 139 -22.56 15.93 -14.38
CA ALA A 139 -22.64 14.46 -14.27
C ALA A 139 -21.72 13.78 -15.28
N ALA A 140 -21.70 14.24 -16.53
CA ALA A 140 -20.80 13.73 -17.57
C ALA A 140 -19.32 13.96 -17.22
N TRP A 141 -18.99 15.11 -16.64
CA TRP A 141 -17.64 15.42 -16.15
C TRP A 141 -17.23 14.43 -15.05
N TYR A 142 -18.06 14.22 -14.02
CA TYR A 142 -17.77 13.29 -12.92
C TYR A 142 -17.57 11.87 -13.43
N LYS A 143 -18.45 11.38 -14.30
CA LYS A 143 -18.35 10.04 -14.86
C LYS A 143 -17.07 9.83 -15.66
N THR A 144 -16.70 10.83 -16.47
CA THR A 144 -15.46 10.80 -17.26
C THR A 144 -14.22 10.83 -16.37
N HIS A 145 -14.22 11.70 -15.34
CA HIS A 145 -13.09 11.83 -14.43
C HIS A 145 -12.96 10.63 -13.50
N ALA A 146 -14.05 10.05 -13.01
CA ALA A 146 -14.02 8.80 -12.23
C ALA A 146 -13.42 7.65 -13.07
N THR A 147 -13.82 7.54 -14.34
CA THR A 147 -13.27 6.53 -15.25
C THR A 147 -11.78 6.78 -15.52
N SER A 148 -11.38 8.03 -15.76
CA SER A 148 -9.99 8.39 -15.97
C SER A 148 -9.12 8.15 -14.73
N LEU A 149 -9.64 8.48 -13.56
CA LEU A 149 -8.98 8.26 -12.27
C LEU A 149 -8.81 6.77 -12.01
N GLY A 150 -9.84 5.96 -12.23
CA GLY A 150 -9.75 4.50 -12.13
C GLY A 150 -8.72 3.90 -13.09
N LYS A 151 -8.57 4.45 -14.30
CA LYS A 151 -7.49 4.06 -15.22
C LYS A 151 -6.11 4.45 -14.70
N ALA A 152 -5.96 5.65 -14.14
CA ALA A 152 -4.70 6.11 -13.56
C ALA A 152 -4.28 5.24 -12.35
N VAL A 153 -5.23 4.90 -11.47
CA VAL A 153 -5.00 3.99 -10.34
C VAL A 153 -4.52 2.62 -10.83
N LYS A 154 -5.24 2.01 -11.79
CA LYS A 154 -4.82 0.72 -12.38
C LYS A 154 -3.45 0.79 -13.03
N ALA A 155 -3.09 1.91 -13.65
CA ALA A 155 -1.77 2.11 -14.22
C ALA A 155 -0.69 2.16 -13.14
N VAL A 156 -0.94 2.83 -12.00
CA VAL A 156 -0.03 2.83 -10.84
C VAL A 156 0.11 1.40 -10.29
N GLU A 157 -0.99 0.70 -10.04
CA GLU A 157 -0.98 -0.69 -9.54
C GLU A 157 -0.21 -1.65 -10.47
N SER A 158 -0.48 -1.59 -11.78
CA SER A 158 0.27 -2.36 -12.78
C SER A 158 1.75 -2.01 -12.76
N SER A 159 2.09 -0.73 -12.64
CA SER A 159 3.48 -0.28 -12.59
C SER A 159 4.21 -0.72 -11.32
N ARG A 160 3.50 -0.83 -10.19
CA ARG A 160 4.05 -1.45 -8.97
C ARG A 160 4.30 -2.94 -9.19
N LEU A 161 3.34 -3.66 -9.77
CA LEU A 161 3.50 -5.08 -10.05
C LEU A 161 4.67 -5.33 -11.02
N ASP A 162 4.83 -4.50 -12.04
CA ASP A 162 5.98 -4.56 -12.95
C ASP A 162 7.32 -4.35 -12.22
N ARG A 163 7.36 -3.44 -11.25
CA ARG A 163 8.55 -3.22 -10.40
C ARG A 163 8.85 -4.44 -9.54
N THR A 164 7.83 -5.00 -8.89
CA THR A 164 7.93 -6.20 -8.06
C THR A 164 8.43 -7.40 -8.88
N VAL A 165 7.88 -7.60 -10.08
CA VAL A 165 8.32 -8.65 -11.01
C VAL A 165 9.79 -8.45 -11.39
N GLU A 166 10.19 -7.23 -11.75
CA GLU A 166 11.59 -6.96 -12.11
C GLU A 166 12.57 -7.20 -10.95
N ASP A 167 12.20 -6.80 -9.73
CA ASP A 167 13.03 -7.05 -8.55
C ASP A 167 13.10 -8.54 -8.21
N ALA A 168 12.00 -9.27 -8.39
CA ALA A 168 11.96 -10.72 -8.24
C ALA A 168 12.81 -11.45 -9.29
N GLU A 169 12.81 -11.00 -10.55
CA GLU A 169 13.67 -11.54 -11.61
C GLU A 169 15.16 -11.34 -11.29
N LYS A 170 15.54 -10.15 -10.79
CA LYS A 170 16.91 -9.88 -10.33
C LYS A 170 17.30 -10.82 -9.18
N LEU A 171 16.42 -10.99 -8.19
CA LEU A 171 16.67 -11.93 -7.09
C LEU A 171 16.79 -13.37 -7.58
N LEU A 172 15.97 -13.79 -8.54
CA LEU A 172 16.01 -15.11 -9.16
C LEU A 172 17.34 -15.38 -9.86
N ALA A 173 17.94 -14.36 -10.47
CA ALA A 173 19.27 -14.43 -11.07
C ALA A 173 20.37 -14.48 -10.00
N ASP A 174 20.32 -13.58 -9.02
CA ASP A 174 21.32 -13.44 -7.96
C ASP A 174 21.36 -14.63 -6.99
N SER A 175 20.24 -15.33 -6.83
CA SER A 175 20.11 -16.49 -5.95
C SER A 175 20.65 -17.80 -6.54
N LYS A 176 21.00 -17.82 -7.83
CA LYS A 176 21.52 -19.02 -8.52
C LYS A 176 22.78 -19.56 -7.82
N GLY A 177 22.72 -20.81 -7.35
CA GLY A 177 23.80 -21.47 -6.63
C GLY A 177 23.99 -21.02 -5.17
N ARG A 178 23.17 -20.09 -4.69
CA ARG A 178 23.20 -19.56 -3.32
C ARG A 178 22.04 -20.06 -2.47
N VAL A 179 21.00 -20.63 -3.06
CA VAL A 179 19.90 -21.29 -2.34
C VAL A 179 20.24 -22.72 -1.96
N ALA A 180 19.69 -23.19 -0.83
CA ALA A 180 19.82 -24.58 -0.40
C ALA A 180 18.96 -25.54 -1.25
N ASP A 181 17.81 -25.08 -1.73
CA ASP A 181 16.84 -25.88 -2.49
C ASP A 181 16.44 -25.15 -3.78
N GLU A 182 16.58 -25.82 -4.93
CA GLU A 182 16.21 -25.27 -6.24
C GLU A 182 14.69 -25.12 -6.40
N LYS A 183 13.88 -25.88 -5.66
CA LYS A 183 12.42 -25.74 -5.62
C LYS A 183 12.00 -24.34 -5.15
N THR A 184 12.73 -23.72 -4.20
CA THR A 184 12.45 -22.35 -3.78
C THR A 184 12.58 -21.36 -4.94
N ARG A 185 13.55 -21.61 -5.82
CA ARG A 185 13.76 -20.83 -7.03
C ARG A 185 12.68 -21.08 -8.07
N SER A 186 12.27 -22.34 -8.27
CA SER A 186 11.15 -22.68 -9.17
C SER A 186 9.82 -22.07 -8.73
N MET A 187 9.56 -21.99 -7.42
CA MET A 187 8.36 -21.31 -6.89
C MET A 187 8.37 -19.82 -7.20
N LEU A 188 9.52 -19.14 -7.03
CA LEU A 188 9.68 -17.74 -7.41
C LEU A 188 9.51 -17.54 -8.92
N GLU A 189 10.08 -18.41 -9.74
CA GLU A 189 9.92 -18.37 -11.20
C GLU A 189 8.45 -18.51 -11.63
N GLN A 190 7.71 -19.42 -10.98
CA GLN A 190 6.29 -19.60 -11.27
C GLN A 190 5.47 -18.38 -10.83
N ALA A 191 5.70 -17.86 -9.62
CA ALA A 191 5.01 -16.67 -9.12
C ALA A 191 5.27 -15.43 -10.02
N ILE A 192 6.49 -15.28 -10.54
CA ILE A 192 6.83 -14.25 -11.52
C ILE A 192 6.02 -14.42 -12.82
N LYS A 193 5.91 -15.65 -13.34
CA LYS A 193 5.14 -15.94 -14.56
C LYS A 193 3.65 -15.64 -14.38
N ASP A 194 3.12 -15.98 -13.22
CA ASP A 194 1.72 -15.75 -12.87
C ASP A 194 1.44 -14.28 -12.50
N ARG A 195 2.50 -13.49 -12.28
CA ARG A 195 2.45 -12.08 -11.85
C ARG A 195 1.55 -11.85 -10.64
N ASP A 196 1.63 -12.76 -9.69
CA ASP A 196 0.91 -12.67 -8.43
C ASP A 196 1.80 -11.94 -7.41
N ALA A 197 1.42 -10.73 -7.02
CA ALA A 197 2.20 -9.90 -6.10
C ALA A 197 2.42 -10.59 -4.75
N ASP A 198 1.41 -11.29 -4.24
CA ASP A 198 1.45 -11.93 -2.93
C ASP A 198 2.32 -13.17 -2.99
N ALA A 199 2.13 -14.01 -4.00
CA ALA A 199 2.95 -15.21 -4.21
C ALA A 199 4.42 -14.85 -4.49
N ILE A 200 4.68 -13.76 -5.22
CA ILE A 200 6.05 -13.26 -5.42
C ILE A 200 6.66 -12.84 -4.08
N GLY A 201 5.92 -12.10 -3.24
CA GLY A 201 6.38 -11.68 -1.92
C GLY A 201 6.75 -12.87 -1.02
N GLU A 202 5.90 -13.90 -0.98
CA GLU A 202 6.18 -15.14 -0.23
C GLU A 202 7.41 -15.86 -0.76
N ALA A 203 7.50 -16.04 -2.08
CA ALA A 203 8.61 -16.74 -2.71
C ALA A 203 9.95 -16.00 -2.56
N VAL A 204 9.95 -14.66 -2.67
CA VAL A 204 11.12 -13.81 -2.42
C VAL A 204 11.63 -14.01 -0.98
N ASN A 205 10.74 -13.98 0.00
CA ASN A 205 11.11 -14.20 1.41
C ASN A 205 11.68 -15.60 1.64
N ALA A 206 11.10 -16.62 1.00
CA ALA A 206 11.62 -17.98 1.05
C ALA A 206 13.01 -18.11 0.42
N VAL A 207 13.25 -17.47 -0.74
CA VAL A 207 14.56 -17.43 -1.40
C VAL A 207 15.59 -16.75 -0.50
N ASP A 208 15.28 -15.58 0.05
CA ASP A 208 16.18 -14.86 0.96
C ASP A 208 16.53 -15.69 2.21
N GLY A 209 15.52 -16.33 2.81
CA GLY A 209 15.71 -17.27 3.93
C GLY A 209 16.63 -18.44 3.56
N SER A 210 16.41 -19.07 2.41
CA SER A 210 17.24 -20.16 1.90
C SER A 210 18.68 -19.73 1.61
N VAL A 211 18.88 -18.52 1.04
CA VAL A 211 20.22 -17.97 0.79
C VAL A 211 20.97 -17.72 2.10
N LYS A 212 20.30 -17.13 3.10
CA LYS A 212 20.89 -16.88 4.42
C LYS A 212 21.25 -18.19 5.13
N ALA A 213 20.37 -19.19 5.09
CA ALA A 213 20.62 -20.49 5.68
C ALA A 213 21.81 -21.21 5.05
N LYS A 214 21.88 -21.22 3.71
CA LYS A 214 23.01 -21.81 2.98
C LYS A 214 24.32 -21.06 3.24
N ALA A 215 24.30 -19.74 3.24
CA ALA A 215 25.48 -18.93 3.55
C ALA A 215 26.04 -19.25 4.95
N LYS A 216 25.16 -19.42 5.95
CA LYS A 216 25.56 -19.85 7.29
C LYS A 216 26.15 -21.27 7.29
N ALA A 217 25.49 -22.22 6.62
CA ALA A 217 25.98 -23.60 6.53
C ALA A 217 27.35 -23.69 5.83
N ASP A 218 27.53 -22.93 4.74
CA ASP A 218 28.79 -22.87 4.00
C ASP A 218 29.91 -22.24 4.85
N ALA A 219 29.60 -21.21 5.65
CA ALA A 219 30.55 -20.61 6.60
C ALA A 219 30.94 -21.59 7.73
N ASP A 220 29.96 -22.29 8.31
CA ASP A 220 30.20 -23.30 9.36
C ASP A 220 31.03 -24.47 8.82
N ALA A 221 30.75 -24.92 7.59
CA ALA A 221 31.52 -25.97 6.93
C ALA A 221 32.96 -25.53 6.65
N LYS A 222 33.17 -24.27 6.22
CA LYS A 222 34.50 -23.70 6.04
C LYS A 222 35.28 -23.65 7.36
N ALA A 223 34.66 -23.16 8.43
CA ALA A 223 35.29 -23.09 9.75
C ALA A 223 35.67 -24.49 10.29
N ARG A 224 34.83 -25.51 10.06
CA ARG A 224 35.15 -26.90 10.42
C ARG A 224 36.34 -27.43 9.64
N ARG A 225 36.39 -27.19 8.32
CA ARG A 225 37.53 -27.61 7.47
C ARG A 225 38.83 -26.95 7.90
N GLU A 226 38.81 -25.65 8.19
CA GLU A 226 39.99 -24.92 8.69
C GLU A 226 40.44 -25.45 10.06
N ALA A 227 39.51 -25.80 10.94
CA ALA A 227 39.83 -26.41 12.24
C ALA A 227 40.41 -27.83 12.10
N GLU A 228 39.85 -28.65 11.20
CA GLU A 228 40.34 -30.00 10.89
C GLU A 228 41.74 -29.97 10.26
N GLU A 229 41.99 -29.06 9.32
CA GLU A 229 43.30 -28.89 8.69
C GLU A 229 44.36 -28.46 9.72
N LYS A 230 44.02 -27.53 10.62
CA LYS A 230 44.91 -27.13 11.72
C LYS A 230 45.20 -28.30 12.67
N ALA A 231 44.18 -29.09 13.02
CA ALA A 231 44.36 -30.25 13.89
C ALA A 231 45.23 -31.33 13.23
N GLN A 232 45.09 -31.56 11.91
CA GLN A 232 45.96 -32.48 11.17
C GLN A 232 47.41 -31.99 11.14
N ALA A 233 47.63 -30.70 10.86
CA ALA A 233 48.98 -30.10 10.89
C ALA A 233 49.64 -30.22 12.27
N GLU A 234 48.87 -30.03 13.36
CA GLU A 234 49.35 -30.22 14.73
C GLU A 234 49.69 -31.70 15.03
N GLN A 235 48.88 -32.65 14.55
CA GLN A 235 49.17 -34.08 14.69
C GLN A 235 50.41 -34.52 13.90
N GLU A 236 50.57 -34.06 12.67
CA GLU A 236 51.76 -34.35 11.85
C GLU A 236 53.03 -33.77 12.47
N ALA A 237 52.98 -32.54 13.00
CA ALA A 237 54.10 -31.93 13.71
C ALA A 237 54.49 -32.74 14.96
N GLN A 238 53.53 -33.22 15.74
CA GLN A 238 53.77 -34.07 16.90
C GLN A 238 54.37 -35.43 16.50
N ALA A 239 53.87 -36.05 15.44
CA ALA A 239 54.40 -37.32 14.93
C ALA A 239 55.86 -37.17 14.43
N ALA A 240 56.17 -36.09 13.71
CA ALA A 240 57.53 -35.78 13.27
C ALA A 240 58.48 -35.55 14.46
N ALA A 241 58.03 -34.85 15.51
CA ALA A 241 58.81 -34.64 16.72
C ALA A 241 59.10 -35.96 17.47
N GLN A 242 58.10 -36.85 17.57
CA GLN A 242 58.29 -38.18 18.18
C GLN A 242 59.24 -39.07 17.36
N ALA A 243 59.14 -39.04 16.03
CA ALA A 243 60.06 -39.77 15.15
C ALA A 243 61.51 -39.27 15.30
N ALA A 244 61.72 -37.96 15.37
CA ALA A 244 63.04 -37.37 15.61
C ALA A 244 63.61 -37.75 16.99
N ALA A 245 62.77 -37.75 18.03
CA ALA A 245 63.17 -38.19 19.37
C ALA A 245 63.58 -39.69 19.39
N ALA A 246 62.82 -40.56 18.71
CA ALA A 246 63.12 -41.98 18.61
C ALA A 246 64.43 -42.25 17.86
N GLN A 247 64.70 -41.54 16.76
CA GLN A 247 65.98 -41.64 16.05
C GLN A 247 67.17 -41.22 16.93
N THR A 248 67.00 -40.16 17.73
CA THR A 248 68.04 -39.69 18.64
C THR A 248 68.35 -40.73 19.73
N GLN A 249 67.32 -41.38 20.29
CA GLN A 249 67.53 -42.45 21.29
C GLN A 249 68.22 -43.68 20.69
N ALA A 250 67.88 -44.08 19.46
CA ALA A 250 68.52 -45.22 18.78
C ALA A 250 70.02 -44.97 18.50
N GLN A 251 70.40 -43.73 18.13
CA GLN A 251 71.81 -43.37 17.96
C GLN A 251 72.60 -43.39 19.27
N GLN A 252 71.98 -43.00 20.40
CA GLN A 252 72.63 -43.06 21.70
C GLN A 252 72.83 -44.50 22.20
N GLN A 253 71.90 -45.43 21.92
CA GLN A 253 72.11 -46.85 22.25
C GLN A 253 73.20 -47.51 21.40
N ALA A 254 73.35 -47.14 20.12
CA ALA A 254 74.41 -47.67 19.26
C ALA A 254 75.82 -47.22 19.69
N GLN A 255 75.94 -46.02 20.29
CA GLN A 255 77.21 -45.52 20.87
C GLN A 255 77.58 -46.20 22.20
N SER A 256 76.60 -46.75 22.93
CA SER A 256 76.83 -47.45 24.20
C SER A 256 77.34 -48.90 24.01
N TYR A 257 77.05 -49.54 22.88
CA TYR A 257 77.43 -50.94 22.61
C TYR A 257 78.72 -51.12 21.77
N GLY A 258 79.36 -50.03 21.33
CA GLY A 258 80.56 -50.04 20.47
C GLY A 258 81.88 -49.68 21.14
N GLY A 259 81.94 -49.58 22.46
CA GLY A 259 83.13 -49.14 23.20
C GLY A 259 84.18 -50.24 23.42
N GLY A 260 84.99 -50.56 22.41
CA GLY A 260 86.14 -51.47 22.52
C GLY A 260 87.40 -50.95 21.83
N TYR A 261 88.35 -50.45 22.64
CA TYR A 261 89.81 -50.33 22.42
C TYR A 261 90.37 -49.55 21.19
N SER A 262 91.20 -48.53 21.45
CA SER A 262 92.67 -48.58 21.20
C SER A 262 93.37 -47.24 21.57
N TYR A 263 94.70 -47.33 21.66
CA TYR A 263 95.69 -46.67 22.50
C TYR A 263 96.61 -45.70 21.73
N GLY A 264 97.19 -44.71 22.44
CA GLY A 264 98.37 -43.90 22.05
C GLY A 264 98.07 -42.65 21.23
N GLY A 265 98.51 -41.43 21.52
CA GLY A 265 99.63 -40.94 22.34
C GLY A 265 100.48 -40.01 21.46
N GLY A 266 100.57 -38.71 21.78
CA GLY A 266 101.45 -37.77 21.06
C GLY A 266 101.20 -36.27 21.27
N THR A 267 101.71 -35.76 22.39
CA THR A 267 102.16 -34.36 22.68
C THR A 267 102.87 -33.65 21.52
N GLY A 268 102.94 -32.33 21.36
CA GLY A 268 102.55 -31.11 22.12
C GLY A 268 102.45 -29.92 21.13
N TYR A 269 102.43 -28.63 21.45
CA TYR A 269 102.83 -27.84 22.61
C TYR A 269 102.10 -26.47 22.55
N THR A 270 101.36 -26.16 23.63
CA THR A 270 101.20 -24.88 24.36
C THR A 270 101.11 -23.50 23.68
N GLY A 271 100.10 -22.75 24.17
CA GLY A 271 100.11 -21.30 24.46
C GLY A 271 98.68 -20.77 24.41
N GLY A 272 97.84 -20.81 25.45
CA GLY A 272 97.98 -20.17 26.78
C GLY A 272 97.42 -18.74 26.69
N GLY A 273 96.39 -18.30 27.42
CA GLY A 273 95.50 -18.90 28.40
C GLY A 273 94.54 -17.82 28.96
N TYR A 274 93.72 -18.25 29.94
CA TYR A 274 93.12 -17.50 31.07
C TYR A 274 92.10 -16.37 30.78
N THR A 275 90.92 -16.26 31.42
CA THR A 275 90.32 -16.91 32.61
C THR A 275 88.84 -16.49 32.76
N GLY A 276 88.03 -17.39 33.36
CA GLY A 276 86.78 -17.10 34.11
C GLY A 276 85.50 -17.15 33.26
N GLY A 277 84.57 -18.10 33.39
CA GLY A 277 83.91 -18.64 34.59
C GLY A 277 82.61 -17.85 34.82
N GLY A 278 81.40 -18.39 34.98
CA GLY A 278 80.82 -19.72 34.94
C GLY A 278 79.29 -19.60 35.10
N TYR A 279 78.61 -20.74 35.01
CA TYR A 279 77.30 -21.13 35.57
C TYR A 279 75.95 -20.50 35.13
N THR A 280 75.08 -21.45 34.73
CA THR A 280 73.63 -21.61 34.98
C THR A 280 72.63 -20.66 34.32
N GLY A 281 71.64 -21.27 33.66
CA GLY A 281 70.61 -20.57 32.91
C GLY A 281 69.38 -20.15 33.70
N GLY A 282 68.39 -19.67 32.92
CA GLY A 282 66.99 -19.52 33.30
C GLY A 282 66.54 -18.09 33.54
N GLY A 283 65.88 -17.49 32.54
CA GLY A 283 64.91 -16.38 32.64
C GLY A 283 65.40 -15.08 33.33
N TYR A 284 64.74 -13.92 33.32
CA TYR A 284 63.41 -13.47 32.94
C TYR A 284 63.44 -11.92 32.86
N THR A 285 62.43 -11.33 32.22
CA THR A 285 61.87 -9.95 32.40
C THR A 285 62.47 -8.73 31.69
N GLY A 286 61.55 -7.89 31.16
CA GLY A 286 61.56 -6.43 31.35
C GLY A 286 61.72 -5.55 30.10
N GLY A 287 60.68 -4.76 29.77
CA GLY A 287 60.68 -3.73 28.70
C GLY A 287 61.60 -2.52 29.00
N GLY A 288 61.62 -1.44 28.22
CA GLY A 288 60.85 -1.00 27.06
C GLY A 288 61.42 0.36 26.57
N THR A 289 60.82 0.95 25.53
CA THR A 289 61.02 2.37 25.18
C THR A 289 59.70 3.01 24.72
N TYR A 290 59.45 4.17 25.33
CA TYR A 290 58.45 5.24 25.15
C TYR A 290 58.69 6.01 23.80
N THR A 291 57.81 6.81 23.15
CA THR A 291 56.58 7.63 23.43
C THR A 291 55.88 7.98 22.08
N PRO A 292 54.58 8.42 21.99
CA PRO A 292 54.12 9.80 22.31
C PRO A 292 52.80 9.85 23.19
N PRO A 293 52.25 11.03 23.59
CA PRO A 293 51.72 11.27 24.96
C PRO A 293 50.19 11.21 25.20
N ALA A 294 49.85 11.17 26.51
CA ALA A 294 48.67 11.53 27.34
C ALA A 294 47.33 11.96 26.67
N THR A 295 46.12 11.64 27.20
CA THR A 295 45.57 12.02 28.53
C THR A 295 44.21 11.33 28.82
N GLY A 296 43.93 10.91 30.08
CA GLY A 296 42.60 11.07 30.74
C GLY A 296 41.70 9.85 31.10
N GLY A 297 41.70 9.47 32.39
CA GLY A 297 40.56 8.95 33.22
C GLY A 297 40.05 7.50 32.96
N GLY A 298 39.71 6.63 33.92
CA GLY A 298 39.62 6.65 35.38
C GLY A 298 38.57 5.61 35.82
N ASN A 299 38.93 4.74 36.80
CA ASN A 299 38.08 3.83 37.63
C ASN A 299 37.20 2.77 36.93
N GLY A 300 36.92 1.58 37.46
CA GLY A 300 37.15 0.96 38.78
C GLY A 300 36.65 -0.50 38.75
N GLY A 301 36.99 -1.28 39.79
CA GLY A 301 36.80 -2.74 39.91
C GLY A 301 35.35 -3.24 39.88
N GLY A 302 35.05 -4.53 40.04
CA GLY A 302 35.84 -5.69 40.42
C GLY A 302 34.90 -6.89 40.61
N SER A 303 35.48 -8.08 40.57
CA SER A 303 35.04 -9.35 41.19
C SER A 303 33.75 -10.06 40.75
N ALA A 304 33.96 -11.33 40.40
CA ALA A 304 32.98 -12.41 40.27
C ALA A 304 32.27 -12.75 41.60
N SER A 305 31.15 -13.49 41.60
CA SER A 305 31.16 -14.95 41.74
C SER A 305 29.83 -15.63 41.32
N SER A 306 29.97 -16.73 40.59
CA SER A 306 29.21 -18.00 40.58
C SER A 306 27.78 -18.10 41.17
N GLY A 307 26.79 -18.28 40.26
CA GLY A 307 25.63 -19.22 40.25
C GLY A 307 24.54 -19.19 41.36
N PRO A 308 23.42 -19.96 41.25
CA PRO A 308 22.81 -20.61 40.07
C PRO A 308 21.23 -20.60 40.04
N ILE A 309 20.64 -21.23 38.99
CA ILE A 309 19.27 -21.82 38.81
C ILE A 309 17.95 -21.00 38.87
N SER A 310 17.16 -21.22 37.81
CA SER A 310 15.69 -21.47 37.74
C SER A 310 14.63 -20.38 37.97
N GLY A 311 13.69 -20.31 37.02
CA GLY A 311 12.25 -20.29 37.32
C GLY A 311 11.43 -19.08 36.85
N GLY A 312 10.58 -19.31 35.85
CA GLY A 312 9.13 -19.02 35.86
C GLY A 312 8.55 -17.64 36.22
N HIS A 313 7.65 -17.20 35.32
CA HIS A 313 6.50 -16.29 35.51
C HIS A 313 6.68 -14.76 35.43
N GLY A 314 5.82 -14.15 34.60
CA GLY A 314 5.02 -13.01 35.04
C GLY A 314 5.20 -11.69 34.27
N ILE A 315 4.25 -11.44 33.35
CA ILE A 315 3.48 -10.19 33.16
C ILE A 315 4.15 -8.87 33.61
N GLY A 316 4.38 -7.96 32.65
CA GLY A 316 4.53 -6.51 32.90
C GLY A 316 4.00 -5.75 31.67
N THR A 317 2.70 -5.47 31.61
CA THR A 317 2.09 -4.16 31.85
C THR A 317 2.65 -3.03 31.00
N CYS A 318 1.84 -2.62 30.02
CA CYS A 318 1.95 -1.35 29.30
C CYS A 318 1.83 -0.18 30.28
N THR A 319 2.86 0.67 30.32
CA THR A 319 2.76 2.05 30.79
C THR A 319 3.78 2.86 30.01
N ASP A 320 3.33 3.62 29.01
CA ASP A 320 3.66 5.05 28.90
C ASP A 320 2.96 5.69 27.69
N GLY A 321 2.23 6.77 27.96
CA GLY A 321 2.17 7.90 27.02
C GLY A 321 0.93 8.06 26.14
N CYS A 322 -0.26 8.13 26.72
CA CYS A 322 -1.34 8.94 26.14
C CYS A 322 -0.90 10.41 26.11
N ALA A 323 -0.80 11.02 24.93
CA ALA A 323 -0.76 12.46 24.76
C ALA A 323 -1.81 12.92 23.72
N SER A 324 -2.87 13.49 24.27
CA SER A 324 -3.83 14.47 23.72
C SER A 324 -3.78 14.82 22.23
N LEU A 325 -4.88 14.50 21.52
CA LEU A 325 -5.37 15.24 20.36
C LEU A 325 -6.62 16.06 20.76
N PRO A 326 -6.74 17.35 20.40
CA PRO A 326 -7.96 18.12 20.65
C PRO A 326 -9.06 17.81 19.61
N PRO A 327 -10.35 18.06 19.92
CA PRO A 327 -11.46 17.71 19.03
C PRO A 327 -11.60 18.70 17.86
N ILE A 328 -11.81 18.16 16.66
CA ILE A 328 -12.15 18.91 15.45
C ILE A 328 -13.66 19.25 15.49
N LYS A 329 -13.98 20.54 15.41
CA LYS A 329 -15.29 21.03 14.97
C LYS A 329 -15.20 21.24 13.46
N HIS A 330 -16.04 20.55 12.69
CA HIS A 330 -16.87 21.05 11.59
C HIS A 330 -17.73 19.90 11.06
#